data_AF-A0A8A4THR1-F1
#
_entry.id   AF-A0A8A4THR1-F1
#
_cell.length_a   1.000
_cell.length_b   1.000
_cell.length_c   1.000
_cell.angle_alpha   90.00
_cell.angle_beta   90.00
_cell.angle_gamma   90.00
#
_symmetry.space_group_name_H-M   'P 1'
#
loop_
_entity.id
_entity.type
_entity.pdbx_description
1 polymer ?
#
loop_
_entity_poly.entity_id
_entity_poly.type
_entity_poly.pdbx_seq_one_letter_code
_entity_poly.pdbx_strand_id
1 'polypeptide(L)'
;MTKLFLQTMLLGFFFLEGTALAEEINVKNGHSGCAPCAATGDGTTDDLPALRSIVQQMSAGDTLYFPAGSYRFNFDGVTGAALSIDDLDNLTIRGDGVGASTIIVDHMDSAGVEAVGTATGFNITNSSGVTIRDLTVRGDVEVLPELHPDYNPPGTGQTVIEDITDVAATGIFIGDGCPNLLVEDVEVKWFHNFGIRVFSTASTIDNDNITLRNLWIHDITRFYDFQPGGFEPVGSTPYGFYVHGVGTGTIANIRIADSLFENIGNPHRHTSFAIYLGDPVDNVTVTRNRFHGNPYTHDEEIQYQPSALILHGDSKRVSIFDNRFKNQRLHLAGPAIVSNNLFENCYYVYGYWEGLVIENNMFVGNANPFLNGQGDPAPAFFLSMGEDAKVETLGWMTQITNNRFLTYEGQLVCGIRGAISQRQCILNNTFTNCNVGIRLEASDFGGHVIDGNTFFQGGPYSIQIYHSTANGTSLGVSWESNRISNNKFIDQPGTGRAIEDESGSGQVMVYKNNSLTNLTLFSATHPDPPANGLDLIGPVGLKAYTTADRNDLNTAELNAGTLVWDSDLDEAYLWDGTNWVPVSTGP
;
A
#
# COMPACT_ATOMS: atom_id res chain seq x y z
N MET A 1 -68.48 2.23 -28.61
CA MET A 1 -67.12 1.78 -28.29
C MET A 1 -66.04 2.83 -28.50
N THR A 2 -66.25 3.88 -29.30
CA THR A 2 -65.23 4.92 -29.59
C THR A 2 -65.05 6.00 -28.51
N LYS A 3 -65.97 6.16 -27.55
CA LYS A 3 -65.82 7.12 -26.43
C LYS A 3 -64.99 6.61 -25.25
N LEU A 4 -64.84 5.29 -25.10
CA LEU A 4 -64.06 4.70 -24.00
C LEU A 4 -62.56 4.67 -24.31
N PHE A 5 -62.17 4.66 -25.59
CA PHE A 5 -60.77 4.62 -26.02
C PHE A 5 -60.05 5.97 -25.90
N LEU A 6 -60.79 7.09 -26.05
CA LEU A 6 -60.22 8.43 -25.93
C LEU A 6 -59.98 8.84 -24.46
N GLN A 7 -60.76 8.29 -23.52
CA GLN A 7 -60.64 8.61 -22.10
C GLN A 7 -59.44 7.88 -21.46
N THR A 8 -59.09 6.69 -21.94
CA THR A 8 -57.90 5.95 -21.48
C THR A 8 -56.59 6.53 -22.05
N MET A 9 -56.59 7.08 -23.28
CA MET A 9 -55.40 7.80 -23.80
C MET A 9 -55.20 9.17 -23.16
N LEU A 10 -56.26 9.84 -22.72
CA LEU A 10 -56.13 11.11 -22.01
C LEU A 10 -55.69 10.93 -20.55
N LEU A 11 -56.02 9.80 -19.90
CA LEU A 11 -55.51 9.45 -18.57
C LEU A 11 -54.09 8.85 -18.59
N GLY A 12 -53.65 8.27 -19.71
CA GLY A 12 -52.27 7.80 -19.90
C GLY A 12 -51.24 8.91 -20.13
N PHE A 13 -51.66 10.14 -20.40
CA PHE A 13 -50.78 11.29 -20.62
C PHE A 13 -50.52 12.15 -19.38
N PHE A 14 -51.20 11.88 -18.25
CA PHE A 14 -51.06 12.67 -17.01
C PHE A 14 -50.22 11.99 -15.92
N PHE A 15 -49.57 10.86 -16.22
CA PHE A 15 -48.58 10.22 -15.34
C PHE A 15 -47.22 10.03 -16.03
N LEU A 16 -46.84 10.93 -16.96
CA LEU A 16 -45.43 11.32 -16.99
C LEU A 16 -45.28 12.29 -15.82
N GLU A 17 -45.06 11.75 -14.62
CA GLU A 17 -44.36 12.51 -13.58
C GLU A 17 -43.08 12.99 -14.26
N GLY A 18 -43.03 14.29 -14.57
CA GLY A 18 -41.90 14.89 -15.23
C GLY A 18 -40.71 14.63 -14.33
N THR A 19 -39.84 13.71 -14.72
CA THR A 19 -38.53 13.57 -14.12
C THR A 19 -37.90 14.95 -14.21
N ALA A 20 -37.81 15.65 -13.09
CA ALA A 20 -37.09 16.90 -13.02
C ALA A 20 -35.73 16.64 -13.66
N LEU A 21 -35.38 17.46 -14.66
CA LEU A 21 -34.08 17.33 -15.29
C LEU A 21 -33.04 17.64 -14.22
N ALA A 22 -32.07 16.74 -14.05
CA ALA A 22 -30.91 16.95 -13.19
C ALA A 22 -30.37 18.38 -13.36
N GLU A 23 -30.36 19.15 -12.28
CA GLU A 23 -29.87 20.52 -12.29
C GLU A 23 -28.42 20.57 -11.80
N GLU A 24 -27.60 21.39 -12.44
CA GLU A 24 -26.30 21.76 -11.88
C GLU A 24 -26.45 23.01 -11.01
N ILE A 25 -26.33 22.84 -9.70
CA ILE A 25 -26.45 23.90 -8.72
C ILE A 25 -25.05 24.41 -8.37
N ASN A 26 -24.73 25.60 -8.89
CA ASN A 26 -23.50 26.31 -8.56
C ASN A 26 -23.59 26.91 -7.17
N VAL A 27 -22.69 26.52 -6.26
CA VAL A 27 -22.71 26.94 -4.86
C VAL A 27 -22.57 28.45 -4.65
N LYS A 28 -22.00 29.19 -5.62
CA LYS A 28 -21.88 30.67 -5.58
C LYS A 28 -23.14 31.39 -6.04
N ASN A 29 -23.99 30.73 -6.82
CA ASN A 29 -25.24 31.32 -7.31
C ASN A 29 -26.46 30.89 -6.45
N GLY A 30 -26.34 29.76 -5.74
CA GLY A 30 -27.43 29.14 -5.01
C GLY A 30 -28.49 28.52 -5.94
N HIS A 31 -29.49 27.88 -5.34
CA HIS A 31 -30.67 27.41 -6.07
C HIS A 31 -31.65 28.56 -6.29
N SER A 32 -32.33 28.59 -7.44
CA SER A 32 -33.27 29.66 -7.79
C SER A 32 -34.43 29.72 -6.80
N GLY A 33 -34.36 30.66 -5.84
CA GLY A 33 -35.36 30.80 -4.77
C GLY A 33 -34.77 30.94 -3.36
N CYS A 34 -33.46 30.68 -3.18
CA CYS A 34 -32.79 30.74 -1.88
C CYS A 34 -31.93 32.00 -1.75
N ALA A 35 -32.53 33.10 -1.28
CA ALA A 35 -31.78 34.29 -0.89
C ALA A 35 -31.62 34.33 0.65
N PRO A 36 -30.40 34.39 1.22
CA PRO A 36 -29.08 34.51 0.61
C PRO A 36 -28.26 33.20 0.76
N CYS A 37 -28.41 32.22 -0.12
CA CYS A 37 -27.83 30.89 0.06
C CYS A 37 -26.59 30.65 -0.81
N ALA A 38 -25.77 31.68 -1.01
CA ALA A 38 -24.56 31.62 -1.83
C ALA A 38 -23.32 31.45 -0.96
N ALA A 39 -22.53 30.41 -1.25
CA ALA A 39 -21.17 30.28 -0.73
C ALA A 39 -20.27 31.34 -1.38
N THR A 40 -19.35 31.90 -0.60
CA THR A 40 -18.37 32.88 -1.04
C THR A 40 -17.17 32.22 -1.72
N GLY A 41 -16.71 31.08 -1.19
CA GLY A 41 -15.51 30.40 -1.67
C GLY A 41 -14.23 31.25 -1.53
N ASP A 42 -14.14 32.09 -0.49
CA ASP A 42 -13.02 33.00 -0.24
C ASP A 42 -11.95 32.44 0.73
N GLY A 43 -12.18 31.25 1.29
CA GLY A 43 -11.30 30.54 2.22
C GLY A 43 -11.37 31.03 3.67
N THR A 44 -12.17 32.07 3.95
CA THR A 44 -12.24 32.74 5.26
C THR A 44 -13.64 32.74 5.85
N THR A 45 -14.64 33.02 5.03
CA THR A 45 -16.06 33.02 5.40
C THR A 45 -16.54 31.59 5.55
N ASP A 46 -17.30 31.32 6.61
CA ASP A 46 -17.96 30.03 6.79
C ASP A 46 -19.06 29.86 5.72
N ASP A 47 -18.80 28.98 4.76
CA ASP A 47 -19.70 28.69 3.65
C ASP A 47 -20.72 27.59 4.02
N LEU A 48 -20.57 26.96 5.18
CA LEU A 48 -21.37 25.80 5.55
C LEU A 48 -22.88 26.08 5.65
N PRO A 49 -23.36 27.22 6.22
CA PRO A 49 -24.80 27.52 6.26
C PRO A 49 -25.44 27.64 4.87
N ALA A 50 -24.72 28.24 3.92
CA ALA A 50 -25.17 28.35 2.53
C ALA A 50 -25.26 26.97 1.88
N LEU A 51 -24.22 26.14 2.05
CA LEU A 51 -24.17 24.79 1.47
C LEU A 51 -25.23 23.86 2.05
N ARG A 52 -25.49 23.91 3.36
CA ARG A 52 -26.59 23.15 3.99
C ARG A 52 -27.94 23.54 3.41
N SER A 53 -28.15 24.85 3.18
CA SER A 53 -29.38 25.35 2.56
C SER A 53 -29.53 24.86 1.12
N ILE A 54 -28.44 24.80 0.35
CA ILE A 54 -28.42 24.25 -1.01
C ILE A 54 -28.77 22.77 -0.99
N VAL A 55 -28.06 21.95 -0.19
CA VAL A 55 -28.27 20.49 -0.12
C VAL A 55 -29.72 20.14 0.25
N GLN A 56 -30.35 20.91 1.15
CA GLN A 56 -31.77 20.71 1.53
C GLN A 56 -32.77 20.93 0.37
N GLN A 57 -32.36 21.60 -0.70
CA GLN A 57 -33.19 21.84 -1.89
C GLN A 57 -32.84 20.93 -3.06
N MET A 58 -31.74 20.18 -2.96
CA MET A 58 -31.34 19.26 -4.02
C MET A 58 -32.31 18.11 -4.14
N SER A 59 -32.46 17.64 -5.36
CA SER A 59 -33.19 16.42 -5.71
C SER A 59 -32.22 15.36 -6.19
N ALA A 60 -32.69 14.11 -6.20
CA ALA A 60 -31.93 13.02 -6.79
C ALA A 60 -31.56 13.33 -8.25
N GLY A 61 -30.30 13.06 -8.62
CA GLY A 61 -29.72 13.35 -9.93
C GLY A 61 -29.05 14.71 -10.06
N ASP A 62 -29.23 15.63 -9.10
CA ASP A 62 -28.62 16.96 -9.18
C ASP A 62 -27.09 16.91 -9.06
N THR A 63 -26.46 18.00 -9.48
CA THR A 63 -25.02 18.22 -9.34
C THR A 63 -24.75 19.39 -8.41
N LEU A 64 -24.05 19.16 -7.29
CA LEU A 64 -23.49 20.19 -6.42
C LEU A 64 -22.14 20.63 -6.99
N TYR A 65 -22.12 21.77 -7.66
CA TYR A 65 -20.92 22.29 -8.34
C TYR A 65 -20.24 23.37 -7.51
N PHE A 66 -18.96 23.13 -7.20
CA PHE A 66 -18.02 24.06 -6.55
C PHE A 66 -17.10 24.71 -7.59
N PRO A 67 -17.37 25.93 -8.08
CA PRO A 67 -16.41 26.66 -8.90
C PRO A 67 -15.08 26.88 -8.18
N ALA A 68 -14.05 27.31 -8.90
CA ALA A 68 -12.76 27.66 -8.32
C ALA A 68 -12.92 28.61 -7.11
N GLY A 69 -12.24 28.27 -6.02
CA GLY A 69 -12.37 28.93 -4.73
C GLY A 69 -12.02 28.00 -3.56
N SER A 70 -11.99 28.57 -2.37
CA SER A 70 -11.74 27.86 -1.12
C SER A 70 -12.98 27.97 -0.24
N TYR A 71 -13.63 26.84 0.04
CA TYR A 71 -14.89 26.80 0.76
C TYR A 71 -14.64 26.34 2.18
N ARG A 72 -14.77 27.25 3.15
CA ARG A 72 -14.48 26.94 4.55
C ARG A 72 -15.73 26.38 5.21
N PHE A 73 -15.60 25.20 5.79
CA PHE A 73 -16.62 24.53 6.57
C PHE A 73 -16.25 24.73 8.03
N ASN A 74 -16.77 25.79 8.64
CA ASN A 74 -16.53 26.02 10.05
C ASN A 74 -17.56 25.24 10.87
N PHE A 75 -17.14 24.16 11.51
CA PHE A 75 -18.03 23.32 12.31
C PHE A 75 -17.89 23.65 13.80
N ASP A 76 -18.87 24.37 14.34
CA ASP A 76 -18.95 24.74 15.76
C ASP A 76 -19.46 23.62 16.68
N GLY A 77 -19.79 22.45 16.11
CA GLY A 77 -20.41 21.33 16.81
C GLY A 77 -19.41 20.40 17.50
N VAL A 78 -19.81 19.86 18.65
CA VAL A 78 -19.08 18.81 19.38
C VAL A 78 -19.14 17.47 18.64
N THR A 79 -20.18 17.23 17.82
CA THR A 79 -20.36 15.97 17.06
C THR A 79 -21.16 16.21 15.79
N GLY A 80 -20.76 15.58 14.69
CA GLY A 80 -21.50 15.58 13.42
C GLY A 80 -20.59 15.68 12.20
N ALA A 81 -21.19 15.83 11.03
CA ALA A 81 -20.47 16.19 9.82
C ALA A 81 -20.70 17.66 9.48
N ALA A 82 -19.72 18.28 8.83
CA ALA A 82 -19.88 19.60 8.28
C ALA A 82 -21.06 19.58 7.28
N LEU A 83 -20.92 18.88 6.16
CA LEU A 83 -21.99 18.71 5.17
C LEU A 83 -22.51 17.27 5.15
N SER A 84 -23.72 17.07 5.70
CA SER A 84 -24.46 15.80 5.61
C SER A 84 -25.33 15.76 4.36
N ILE A 85 -25.27 14.64 3.65
CA ILE A 85 -26.01 14.33 2.42
C ILE A 85 -26.70 12.99 2.67
N ASP A 86 -28.02 12.98 2.64
CA ASP A 86 -28.85 11.83 2.97
C ASP A 86 -30.01 11.73 1.98
N ASP A 87 -30.36 10.51 1.57
CA ASP A 87 -31.45 10.24 0.62
C ASP A 87 -31.36 11.00 -0.73
N LEU A 88 -30.13 11.20 -1.26
CA LEU A 88 -29.87 11.88 -2.54
C LEU A 88 -29.21 10.96 -3.56
N ASP A 89 -30.02 10.13 -4.22
CA ASP A 89 -29.55 9.23 -5.28
C ASP A 89 -29.02 9.97 -6.51
N ASN A 90 -28.05 9.37 -7.21
CA ASN A 90 -27.41 9.86 -8.43
C ASN A 90 -26.82 11.28 -8.30
N LEU A 91 -26.48 11.68 -7.08
CA LEU A 91 -25.86 12.97 -6.80
C LEU A 91 -24.44 13.03 -7.37
N THR A 92 -24.10 14.15 -8.02
CA THR A 92 -22.70 14.48 -8.35
C THR A 92 -22.22 15.65 -7.51
N ILE A 93 -21.10 15.51 -6.83
CA ILE A 93 -20.35 16.58 -6.18
C ILE A 93 -19.10 16.83 -7.02
N ARG A 94 -18.94 18.04 -7.58
CA ARG A 94 -17.79 18.31 -8.45
C ARG A 94 -17.16 19.68 -8.23
N GLY A 95 -15.86 19.79 -8.43
CA GLY A 95 -15.15 21.07 -8.50
C GLY A 95 -14.72 21.45 -9.93
N ASP A 96 -13.79 22.41 -10.01
CA ASP A 96 -13.07 22.82 -11.23
C ASP A 96 -11.69 22.12 -11.39
N GLY A 97 -11.35 21.23 -10.46
CA GLY A 97 -10.11 20.48 -10.42
C GLY A 97 -9.44 20.49 -9.04
N VAL A 98 -8.57 19.51 -8.81
CA VAL A 98 -7.67 19.45 -7.65
C VAL A 98 -6.89 20.77 -7.53
N GLY A 99 -6.91 21.37 -6.34
CA GLY A 99 -6.31 22.66 -6.02
C GLY A 99 -7.08 23.90 -6.51
N ALA A 100 -7.95 23.77 -7.52
CA ALA A 100 -8.80 24.87 -8.00
C ALA A 100 -10.03 25.05 -7.10
N SER A 101 -10.70 23.96 -6.77
CA SER A 101 -11.83 23.94 -5.81
C SER A 101 -11.38 23.21 -4.55
N THR A 102 -11.23 23.95 -3.46
CA THR A 102 -10.74 23.40 -2.19
C THR A 102 -11.81 23.50 -1.12
N ILE A 103 -12.16 22.39 -0.50
CA ILE A 103 -12.99 22.33 0.70
C ILE A 103 -12.05 22.32 1.91
N ILE A 104 -12.21 23.30 2.80
CA ILE A 104 -11.42 23.42 4.02
C ILE A 104 -12.32 23.00 5.17
N VAL A 105 -12.03 21.85 5.78
CA VAL A 105 -12.76 21.35 6.93
C VAL A 105 -12.05 21.85 8.18
N ASP A 106 -12.65 22.85 8.80
CA ASP A 106 -12.07 23.55 9.93
C ASP A 106 -12.75 23.12 11.24
N HIS A 107 -11.94 22.94 12.27
CA HIS A 107 -12.34 22.57 13.64
C HIS A 107 -12.07 23.71 14.63
N MET A 108 -12.18 24.96 14.21
CA MET A 108 -12.06 26.09 15.13
C MET A 108 -13.43 26.43 15.74
N ASP A 109 -13.53 26.44 17.06
CA ASP A 109 -14.72 26.95 17.73
C ASP A 109 -14.87 28.47 17.51
N SER A 110 -16.02 29.02 17.89
CA SER A 110 -16.29 30.46 17.78
C SER A 110 -15.31 31.38 18.55
N ALA A 111 -14.54 30.82 19.49
CA ALA A 111 -13.50 31.51 20.25
C ALA A 111 -12.10 31.36 19.62
N GLY A 112 -11.98 30.66 18.48
CA GLY A 112 -10.70 30.35 17.85
C GLY A 112 -9.88 29.33 18.64
N VAL A 113 -10.53 28.51 19.46
CA VAL A 113 -9.93 27.36 20.15
C VAL A 113 -10.33 26.11 19.36
N GLU A 114 -9.43 25.14 19.23
CA GLU A 114 -9.79 23.84 18.66
C GLU A 114 -10.99 23.28 19.44
N ALA A 115 -12.15 23.19 18.79
CA ALA A 115 -13.27 22.48 19.38
C ALA A 115 -12.86 21.00 19.55
N VAL A 116 -13.33 20.34 20.59
CA VAL A 116 -13.23 18.89 20.68
C VAL A 116 -14.44 18.33 19.92
N GLY A 117 -14.26 17.85 18.69
CA GLY A 117 -15.37 17.31 17.90
C GLY A 117 -14.98 16.51 16.65
N THR A 118 -15.94 15.79 16.07
CA THR A 118 -15.74 15.04 14.82
C THR A 118 -15.81 16.01 13.63
N ALA A 119 -14.68 16.45 13.08
CA ALA A 119 -14.68 17.14 11.79
C ALA A 119 -14.78 16.13 10.65
N THR A 120 -16.01 15.86 10.18
CA THR A 120 -16.21 15.13 8.92
C THR A 120 -16.55 16.11 7.80
N GLY A 121 -15.76 16.15 6.71
CA GLY A 121 -16.01 17.07 5.60
C GLY A 121 -17.33 16.80 4.90
N PHE A 122 -17.40 15.66 4.21
CA PHE A 122 -18.64 15.14 3.63
C PHE A 122 -19.09 13.89 4.39
N ASN A 123 -20.38 13.81 4.73
CA ASN A 123 -21.01 12.61 5.28
C ASN A 123 -22.18 12.21 4.40
N ILE A 124 -22.04 11.09 3.70
CA ILE A 124 -22.99 10.62 2.71
C ILE A 124 -23.60 9.33 3.21
N THR A 125 -24.92 9.29 3.32
CA THR A 125 -25.71 8.13 3.76
C THR A 125 -26.92 7.93 2.85
N ASN A 126 -27.43 6.69 2.78
CA ASN A 126 -28.65 6.33 2.05
C ASN A 126 -28.75 6.92 0.64
N SER A 127 -27.62 7.00 -0.06
CA SER A 127 -27.51 7.68 -1.36
C SER A 127 -26.77 6.78 -2.33
N SER A 128 -27.47 6.26 -3.33
CA SER A 128 -26.93 5.38 -4.37
C SER A 128 -26.44 6.17 -5.58
N GLY A 129 -25.37 5.73 -6.24
CA GLY A 129 -24.91 6.34 -7.49
C GLY A 129 -24.23 7.70 -7.29
N VAL A 130 -23.66 7.93 -6.11
CA VAL A 130 -22.98 9.18 -5.78
C VAL A 130 -21.63 9.26 -6.50
N THR A 131 -21.32 10.42 -7.08
CA THR A 131 -20.01 10.73 -7.66
C THR A 131 -19.38 11.93 -6.96
N ILE A 132 -18.12 11.85 -6.56
CA ILE A 132 -17.33 12.98 -6.04
C ILE A 132 -16.09 13.15 -6.91
N ARG A 133 -15.88 14.34 -7.48
CA ARG A 133 -14.74 14.57 -8.37
C ARG A 133 -14.18 15.99 -8.46
N ASP A 134 -12.98 16.10 -9.02
CA ASP A 134 -12.36 17.35 -9.45
C ASP A 134 -12.21 18.39 -8.32
N LEU A 135 -11.79 17.97 -7.12
CA LEU A 135 -11.66 18.88 -5.97
C LEU A 135 -10.60 18.43 -4.96
N THR A 136 -10.21 19.34 -4.07
CA THR A 136 -9.38 19.05 -2.90
C THR A 136 -10.25 19.09 -1.65
N VAL A 137 -10.14 18.09 -0.78
CA VAL A 137 -10.68 18.10 0.59
C VAL A 137 -9.51 18.16 1.55
N ARG A 138 -9.38 19.23 2.32
CA ARG A 138 -8.29 19.39 3.29
C ARG A 138 -8.83 19.64 4.69
N GLY A 139 -8.24 19.02 5.70
CA GLY A 139 -8.43 19.45 7.08
C GLY A 139 -7.58 20.68 7.38
N ASP A 140 -8.03 21.53 8.30
CA ASP A 140 -7.31 22.74 8.71
C ASP A 140 -6.25 22.45 9.78
N VAL A 141 -5.27 21.61 9.45
CA VAL A 141 -4.15 21.30 10.36
C VAL A 141 -2.95 22.24 10.10
N GLU A 142 -3.11 23.20 9.18
CA GLU A 142 -2.09 24.17 8.79
C GLU A 142 -1.76 25.18 9.92
N VAL A 143 -2.53 25.20 11.01
CA VAL A 143 -2.23 26.01 12.21
C VAL A 143 -1.11 25.40 13.08
N LEU A 144 -0.77 24.13 12.89
CA LEU A 144 0.22 23.42 13.72
C LEU A 144 1.68 23.31 13.19
N PRO A 145 2.07 23.56 11.91
CA PRO A 145 3.45 23.33 11.49
C PRO A 145 4.45 24.42 11.89
N GLU A 146 4.01 25.68 12.08
CA GLU A 146 4.92 26.76 12.52
C GLU A 146 5.10 26.82 14.05
N LEU A 147 4.34 26.01 14.78
CA LEU A 147 4.50 25.71 16.21
C LEU A 147 4.65 24.18 16.33
N HIS A 148 5.80 23.52 16.21
CA HIS A 148 7.14 23.91 16.63
C HIS A 148 8.02 22.64 16.61
N PRO A 149 9.27 22.67 16.12
CA PRO A 149 10.24 21.62 16.46
C PRO A 149 10.83 21.74 17.88
N ASP A 150 10.37 22.70 18.69
CA ASP A 150 10.96 23.08 20.00
C ASP A 150 9.92 23.61 21.07
N TYR A 151 8.59 23.43 20.93
CA TYR A 151 7.63 24.11 21.83
C TYR A 151 7.57 23.35 23.12
N ASN A 152 8.38 23.79 24.07
CA ASN A 152 8.08 23.59 25.46
C ASN A 152 8.43 24.89 26.18
N PRO A 153 7.56 25.93 26.17
CA PRO A 153 7.69 27.00 27.13
C PRO A 153 7.12 26.48 28.45
N PRO A 154 7.97 26.10 29.42
CA PRO A 154 7.49 25.65 30.70
C PRO A 154 6.97 26.90 31.42
N GLY A 155 5.64 27.07 31.53
CA GLY A 155 5.04 28.07 32.42
C GLY A 155 3.92 28.95 31.87
N THR A 156 3.39 28.74 30.67
CA THR A 156 2.27 29.59 30.17
C THR A 156 0.89 29.19 30.71
N GLY A 157 0.76 28.10 31.48
CA GLY A 157 -0.54 27.69 32.02
C GLY A 157 -1.59 27.40 30.93
N GLN A 158 -1.14 27.15 29.70
CA GLN A 158 -1.99 26.72 28.61
C GLN A 158 -2.43 25.29 28.96
N THR A 159 -3.69 25.15 29.31
CA THR A 159 -4.32 23.86 29.62
C THR A 159 -4.08 22.96 28.41
N VAL A 160 -3.22 21.97 28.58
CA VAL A 160 -3.09 20.85 27.65
C VAL A 160 -4.50 20.32 27.46
N ILE A 161 -4.98 20.26 26.22
CA ILE A 161 -6.29 19.67 25.90
C ILE A 161 -6.07 18.15 26.02
N GLU A 162 -6.09 17.64 27.25
CA GLU A 162 -5.78 16.24 27.61
C GLU A 162 -6.88 15.25 27.19
N ASP A 163 -7.94 15.69 26.50
CA ASP A 163 -9.16 14.90 26.28
C ASP A 163 -9.75 15.04 24.87
N ILE A 164 -8.90 15.02 23.83
CA ILE A 164 -9.38 14.73 22.46
C ILE A 164 -9.67 13.22 22.37
N THR A 165 -10.78 12.83 22.99
CA THR A 165 -11.31 11.47 23.00
C THR A 165 -11.88 11.15 21.62
N ASP A 166 -11.17 10.28 20.87
CA ASP A 166 -11.64 9.49 19.72
C ASP A 166 -12.48 10.17 18.63
N VAL A 167 -12.27 11.46 18.40
CA VAL A 167 -13.01 12.16 17.35
C VAL A 167 -12.45 11.84 15.96
N ALA A 168 -13.27 11.11 15.19
CA ALA A 168 -12.99 10.63 13.85
C ALA A 168 -12.99 11.75 12.80
N ALA A 169 -11.99 12.63 12.84
CA ALA A 169 -11.80 13.60 11.77
C ALA A 169 -11.58 12.88 10.43
N THR A 170 -12.54 13.03 9.53
CA THR A 170 -12.66 12.28 8.28
C THR A 170 -12.85 13.24 7.12
N GLY A 171 -12.06 13.14 6.05
CA GLY A 171 -12.30 13.96 4.86
C GLY A 171 -13.64 13.65 4.22
N ILE A 172 -13.81 12.40 3.79
CA ILE A 172 -15.03 11.90 3.15
C ILE A 172 -15.52 10.66 3.90
N PHE A 173 -16.70 10.74 4.49
CA PHE A 173 -17.36 9.63 5.14
C PHE A 173 -18.54 9.14 4.29
N ILE A 174 -18.58 7.83 4.06
CA ILE A 174 -19.64 7.11 3.36
C ILE A 174 -20.20 6.10 4.35
N GLY A 175 -21.43 6.33 4.79
CA GLY A 175 -22.12 5.46 5.74
C GLY A 175 -22.92 4.37 5.04
N ASP A 176 -23.95 3.88 5.74
CA ASP A 176 -24.85 2.84 5.22
C ASP A 176 -25.66 3.31 4.00
N GLY A 177 -26.01 2.37 3.12
CA GLY A 177 -26.95 2.58 2.02
C GLY A 177 -26.38 3.34 0.83
N CYS A 178 -25.07 3.25 0.58
CA CYS A 178 -24.38 4.00 -0.46
C CYS A 178 -23.73 3.11 -1.55
N PRO A 179 -24.52 2.35 -2.33
CA PRO A 179 -23.98 1.57 -3.44
C PRO A 179 -23.65 2.45 -4.66
N ASN A 180 -22.84 1.93 -5.57
CA ASN A 180 -22.43 2.57 -6.83
C ASN A 180 -21.71 3.92 -6.63
N LEU A 181 -20.89 4.02 -5.58
CA LEU A 181 -20.08 5.20 -5.30
C LEU A 181 -18.90 5.30 -6.28
N LEU A 182 -18.66 6.50 -6.80
CA LEU A 182 -17.44 6.88 -7.52
C LEU A 182 -16.76 8.07 -6.83
N VAL A 183 -15.49 7.92 -6.47
CA VAL A 183 -14.62 9.06 -6.11
C VAL A 183 -13.46 9.07 -7.10
N GLU A 184 -13.31 10.18 -7.83
CA GLU A 184 -12.27 10.30 -8.85
C GLU A 184 -11.66 11.70 -8.92
N ASP A 185 -10.37 11.81 -9.23
CA ASP A 185 -9.73 13.12 -9.40
C ASP A 185 -9.85 14.00 -8.15
N VAL A 186 -9.66 13.39 -6.97
CA VAL A 186 -9.76 14.05 -5.65
C VAL A 186 -8.44 13.98 -4.90
N GLU A 187 -8.04 15.10 -4.32
CA GLU A 187 -6.96 15.17 -3.32
C GLU A 187 -7.58 15.22 -1.91
N VAL A 188 -7.09 14.38 -0.99
CA VAL A 188 -7.51 14.41 0.42
C VAL A 188 -6.28 14.49 1.32
N LYS A 189 -6.21 15.54 2.16
CA LYS A 189 -5.02 15.76 3.00
C LYS A 189 -5.31 16.37 4.36
N TRP A 190 -4.34 16.24 5.26
CA TRP A 190 -4.33 16.91 6.56
C TRP A 190 -5.54 16.57 7.42
N PHE A 191 -5.96 15.31 7.46
CA PHE A 191 -6.94 14.83 8.42
C PHE A 191 -6.27 14.04 9.53
N HIS A 192 -6.81 14.15 10.76
CA HIS A 192 -6.23 13.46 11.91
C HIS A 192 -6.39 11.94 11.87
N ASN A 193 -7.46 11.45 11.24
CA ASN A 193 -7.87 10.07 11.41
C ASN A 193 -8.15 9.36 10.09
N PHE A 194 -8.98 9.92 9.23
CA PHE A 194 -9.36 9.26 7.98
C PHE A 194 -9.29 10.24 6.81
N GLY A 195 -8.64 9.85 5.71
CA GLY A 195 -8.83 10.53 4.44
C GLY A 195 -10.24 10.24 3.92
N ILE A 196 -10.48 9.00 3.53
CA ILE A 196 -11.79 8.50 3.09
C ILE A 196 -12.17 7.30 3.97
N ARG A 197 -13.41 7.28 4.46
CA ARG A 197 -13.96 6.20 5.27
C ARG A 197 -15.27 5.69 4.67
N VAL A 198 -15.32 4.41 4.31
CA VAL A 198 -16.54 3.68 4.00
C VAL A 198 -16.86 2.76 5.17
N PHE A 199 -18.04 2.93 5.73
CA PHE A 199 -18.45 2.23 6.92
C PHE A 199 -19.87 1.73 6.76
N SER A 200 -20.12 0.48 7.14
CA SER A 200 -21.48 -0.07 7.18
C SER A 200 -21.76 -0.67 8.54
N THR A 201 -22.86 -0.23 9.18
CA THR A 201 -23.42 -0.84 10.39
C THR A 201 -24.57 -1.79 10.08
N ALA A 202 -25.11 -1.74 8.87
CA ALA A 202 -26.24 -2.54 8.47
C ALA A 202 -25.91 -4.04 8.44
N SER A 203 -26.91 -4.86 8.77
CA SER A 203 -26.81 -6.32 8.66
C SER A 203 -26.85 -6.84 7.21
N THR A 204 -27.10 -5.96 6.24
CA THR A 204 -27.24 -6.25 4.80
C THR A 204 -26.12 -5.59 3.98
N ILE A 205 -25.89 -6.09 2.75
CA ILE A 205 -24.93 -5.51 1.81
C ILE A 205 -25.49 -4.18 1.32
N ASP A 206 -25.09 -3.09 1.95
CA ASP A 206 -25.66 -1.77 1.68
C ASP A 206 -24.67 -0.86 0.94
N ASN A 207 -23.38 -1.20 0.96
CA ASN A 207 -22.32 -0.49 0.26
C ASN A 207 -21.63 -1.44 -0.74
N ASP A 208 -22.06 -1.37 -1.99
CA ASP A 208 -21.58 -2.24 -3.08
C ASP A 208 -21.13 -1.41 -4.29
N ASN A 209 -20.26 -1.96 -5.15
CA ASN A 209 -19.76 -1.31 -6.36
C ASN A 209 -19.09 0.04 -6.11
N ILE A 210 -18.12 0.06 -5.19
CA ILE A 210 -17.37 1.28 -4.84
C ILE A 210 -16.15 1.40 -5.73
N THR A 211 -16.00 2.52 -6.44
CA THR A 211 -14.82 2.82 -7.23
C THR A 211 -14.11 4.07 -6.71
N LEU A 212 -12.83 3.92 -6.40
CA LEU A 212 -11.92 4.99 -6.03
C LEU A 212 -10.78 5.01 -7.05
N ARG A 213 -10.60 6.12 -7.77
CA ARG A 213 -9.57 6.20 -8.80
C ARG A 213 -8.92 7.56 -8.93
N ASN A 214 -7.65 7.59 -9.37
CA ASN A 214 -6.90 8.83 -9.55
C ASN A 214 -6.96 9.76 -8.32
N LEU A 215 -6.80 9.17 -7.13
CA LEU A 215 -6.79 9.91 -5.88
C LEU A 215 -5.37 10.29 -5.48
N TRP A 216 -5.24 11.42 -4.78
CA TRP A 216 -4.03 11.75 -4.04
C TRP A 216 -4.36 11.90 -2.56
N ILE A 217 -4.05 10.89 -1.75
CA ILE A 217 -4.32 10.91 -0.31
C ILE A 217 -2.99 11.03 0.41
N HIS A 218 -2.80 12.10 1.17
CA HIS A 218 -1.52 12.31 1.83
C HIS A 218 -1.59 13.12 3.11
N ASP A 219 -0.52 13.03 3.91
CA ASP A 219 -0.35 13.74 5.17
C ASP A 219 -1.56 13.57 6.11
N ILE A 220 -2.08 12.34 6.16
CA ILE A 220 -3.11 11.92 7.10
C ILE A 220 -2.38 11.47 8.36
N THR A 221 -2.31 12.33 9.36
CA THR A 221 -1.48 12.12 10.54
C THR A 221 -2.22 12.58 11.79
N ARG A 222 -2.02 11.84 12.88
CA ARG A 222 -2.50 12.25 14.19
C ARG A 222 -1.35 12.90 14.93
N PHE A 223 -1.45 14.20 15.20
CA PHE A 223 -0.52 14.89 16.09
C PHE A 223 -0.85 14.50 17.54
N TYR A 224 0.09 13.85 18.20
CA TYR A 224 0.03 13.64 19.64
C TYR A 224 1.20 14.38 20.28
N ASP A 225 0.90 15.25 21.24
CA ASP A 225 1.90 15.65 22.22
C ASP A 225 2.17 14.46 23.14
N PHE A 226 3.37 13.90 23.03
CA PHE A 226 3.84 12.81 23.86
C PHE A 226 3.97 13.32 25.31
N GLN A 227 2.98 13.10 26.16
CA GLN A 227 3.09 13.37 27.59
C GLN A 227 4.08 12.35 28.21
N PRO A 228 5.25 12.77 28.73
CA PRO A 228 6.21 11.84 29.31
C PRO A 228 5.60 11.15 30.54
N GLY A 229 5.27 9.86 30.41
CA GLY A 229 4.80 9.02 31.53
C GLY A 229 3.28 8.81 31.63
N GLY A 230 2.49 9.29 30.66
CA GLY A 230 1.07 8.97 30.55
C GLY A 230 0.83 7.66 29.79
N PHE A 231 -0.13 6.85 30.24
CA PHE A 231 -0.60 5.71 29.43
C PHE A 231 -1.20 6.24 28.12
N GLU A 232 -0.61 5.82 27.00
CA GLU A 232 -1.26 5.59 25.71
C GLU A 232 -2.80 5.55 25.73
N PRO A 233 -3.58 6.64 25.55
CA PRO A 233 -4.99 6.46 25.25
C PRO A 233 -5.06 5.63 23.98
N VAL A 234 -5.90 4.59 23.98
CA VAL A 234 -6.16 3.67 22.87
C VAL A 234 -6.88 4.44 21.77
N GLY A 235 -6.18 5.39 21.17
CA GLY A 235 -6.74 6.31 20.22
C GLY A 235 -6.76 5.69 18.83
N SER A 236 -7.80 6.03 18.10
CA SER A 236 -7.92 5.73 16.68
C SER A 236 -6.63 5.99 15.87
N THR A 237 -6.21 4.94 15.21
CA THR A 237 -5.20 4.87 14.15
C THR A 237 -5.52 5.78 12.96
N PRO A 238 -4.56 6.51 12.35
CA PRO A 238 -4.79 7.23 11.11
C PRO A 238 -4.80 6.30 9.87
N TYR A 239 -5.75 6.51 8.96
CA TYR A 239 -5.93 5.75 7.74
C TYR A 239 -6.11 6.68 6.52
N GLY A 240 -5.44 6.38 5.41
CA GLY A 240 -5.70 7.07 4.15
C GLY A 240 -7.09 6.73 3.64
N PHE A 241 -7.35 5.43 3.48
CA PHE A 241 -8.64 4.86 3.12
C PHE A 241 -9.02 3.73 4.09
N TYR A 242 -10.22 3.78 4.62
CA TYR A 242 -10.74 2.81 5.58
C TYR A 242 -12.07 2.23 5.10
N VAL A 243 -12.16 0.91 4.96
CA VAL A 243 -13.39 0.17 4.68
C VAL A 243 -13.64 -0.79 5.83
N HIS A 244 -14.85 -0.77 6.39
CA HIS A 244 -15.23 -1.73 7.42
C HIS A 244 -16.74 -1.95 7.44
N GLY A 245 -17.15 -3.19 7.25
CA GLY A 245 -18.48 -3.65 7.63
C GLY A 245 -18.52 -3.98 9.11
N VAL A 246 -19.68 -3.91 9.75
CA VAL A 246 -19.86 -4.40 11.13
C VAL A 246 -20.85 -5.55 11.11
N GLY A 247 -20.52 -6.62 11.82
CA GLY A 247 -21.41 -7.79 11.93
C GLY A 247 -21.47 -8.60 10.64
N THR A 248 -22.66 -8.74 10.05
CA THR A 248 -22.87 -9.53 8.82
C THR A 248 -22.90 -8.70 7.54
N GLY A 249 -22.87 -7.36 7.65
CA GLY A 249 -22.85 -6.48 6.49
C GLY A 249 -21.53 -6.63 5.72
N THR A 250 -21.59 -7.15 4.50
CA THR A 250 -20.41 -7.27 3.62
C THR A 250 -20.36 -6.07 2.70
N ILE A 251 -19.22 -5.40 2.64
CA ILE A 251 -18.95 -4.36 1.63
C ILE A 251 -18.26 -5.04 0.45
N ALA A 252 -18.84 -4.92 -0.76
CA ALA A 252 -18.42 -5.72 -1.90
C ALA A 252 -18.07 -4.90 -3.14
N ASN A 253 -17.42 -5.57 -4.11
CA ASN A 253 -17.11 -5.05 -5.44
C ASN A 253 -16.36 -3.71 -5.39
N ILE A 254 -15.34 -3.64 -4.53
CA ILE A 254 -14.54 -2.45 -4.30
C ILE A 254 -13.37 -2.41 -5.29
N ARG A 255 -13.17 -1.27 -5.96
CA ARG A 255 -12.05 -1.04 -6.86
C ARG A 255 -11.28 0.22 -6.44
N ILE A 256 -9.99 0.05 -6.14
CA ILE A 256 -9.07 1.14 -5.81
C ILE A 256 -7.97 1.15 -6.86
N ALA A 257 -7.91 2.21 -7.66
CA ALA A 257 -7.01 2.23 -8.81
C ALA A 257 -6.28 3.55 -9.03
N ASP A 258 -5.13 3.49 -9.69
CA ASP A 258 -4.46 4.66 -10.27
C ASP A 258 -4.19 5.79 -9.26
N SER A 259 -4.07 5.47 -7.96
CA SER A 259 -4.01 6.46 -6.88
C SER A 259 -2.63 6.54 -6.23
N LEU A 260 -2.36 7.66 -5.57
CA LEU A 260 -1.13 7.96 -4.86
C LEU A 260 -1.43 8.14 -3.36
N PHE A 261 -0.77 7.33 -2.52
CA PHE A 261 -0.84 7.40 -1.06
C PHE A 261 0.53 7.77 -0.50
N GLU A 262 0.65 8.91 0.15
CA GLU A 262 1.94 9.41 0.65
C GLU A 262 1.83 9.89 2.10
N ASN A 263 2.85 9.68 2.91
CA ASN A 263 2.91 10.20 4.28
C ASN A 263 1.65 9.90 5.13
N ILE A 264 1.06 8.72 4.94
CA ILE A 264 -0.05 8.27 5.78
C ILE A 264 0.52 7.76 7.09
N GLY A 265 0.17 8.43 8.18
CA GLY A 265 0.44 7.99 9.52
C GLY A 265 1.22 8.93 10.40
N ASN A 266 1.16 8.62 11.69
CA ASN A 266 2.07 9.20 12.68
C ASN A 266 3.38 8.38 12.68
N PRO A 267 4.56 9.02 12.55
CA PRO A 267 5.85 8.32 12.60
C PRO A 267 6.09 7.55 13.91
N HIS A 268 5.38 7.88 14.98
CA HIS A 268 5.55 7.28 16.30
C HIS A 268 4.56 6.15 16.64
N ARG A 269 3.57 5.83 15.78
CA ARG A 269 2.54 4.82 16.10
C ARG A 269 2.46 3.64 15.13
N HIS A 270 2.15 2.49 15.71
CA HIS A 270 2.26 1.15 15.13
C HIS A 270 1.24 0.85 14.03
N THR A 271 0.20 1.67 13.90
CA THR A 271 -1.03 1.24 13.25
C THR A 271 -1.39 2.03 12.00
N SER A 272 -0.62 3.00 11.55
CA SER A 272 -1.10 3.84 10.44
C SER A 272 -1.17 3.07 9.11
N PHE A 273 -2.29 3.18 8.37
CA PHE A 273 -2.45 2.45 7.11
C PHE A 273 -2.94 3.29 5.93
N ALA A 274 -2.32 3.14 4.76
CA ALA A 274 -2.84 3.82 3.57
C ALA A 274 -4.19 3.24 3.12
N ILE A 275 -4.36 1.92 3.18
CA ILE A 275 -5.64 1.23 2.93
C ILE A 275 -5.89 0.23 4.07
N TYR A 276 -7.05 0.31 4.71
CA TYR A 276 -7.53 -0.71 5.62
C TYR A 276 -8.82 -1.33 5.08
N LEU A 277 -8.81 -2.64 4.91
CA LEU A 277 -9.93 -3.45 4.46
C LEU A 277 -10.34 -4.37 5.62
N GLY A 278 -11.36 -3.95 6.36
CA GLY A 278 -11.87 -4.60 7.56
C GLY A 278 -13.07 -5.53 7.31
N ASP A 279 -13.37 -6.35 8.31
CA ASP A 279 -14.26 -7.50 8.16
C ASP A 279 -15.76 -7.20 8.20
N PRO A 280 -16.57 -7.77 7.29
CA PRO A 280 -16.20 -8.48 6.05
C PRO A 280 -16.17 -7.58 4.81
N VAL A 281 -15.12 -7.69 3.97
CA VAL A 281 -15.12 -7.19 2.58
C VAL A 281 -15.00 -8.32 1.56
N ASP A 282 -15.55 -8.13 0.37
CA ASP A 282 -15.54 -9.16 -0.68
C ASP A 282 -15.34 -8.57 -2.08
N ASN A 283 -14.65 -9.33 -2.94
CA ASN A 283 -14.37 -8.95 -4.33
C ASN A 283 -13.70 -7.56 -4.45
N VAL A 284 -12.56 -7.42 -3.75
CA VAL A 284 -11.78 -6.17 -3.72
C VAL A 284 -10.65 -6.23 -4.74
N THR A 285 -10.48 -5.17 -5.53
CA THR A 285 -9.36 -5.01 -6.46
C THR A 285 -8.56 -3.75 -6.13
N VAL A 286 -7.25 -3.91 -5.90
CA VAL A 286 -6.30 -2.82 -5.67
C VAL A 286 -5.24 -2.85 -6.76
N THR A 287 -5.23 -1.85 -7.67
CA THR A 287 -4.35 -1.90 -8.85
C THR A 287 -3.76 -0.56 -9.30
N ARG A 288 -2.53 -0.57 -9.83
CA ARG A 288 -1.86 0.65 -10.35
C ARG A 288 -1.74 1.78 -9.35
N ASN A 289 -1.67 1.46 -8.06
CA ASN A 289 -1.47 2.46 -7.00
C ASN A 289 0.01 2.61 -6.67
N ARG A 290 0.36 3.78 -6.15
CA ARG A 290 1.68 4.08 -5.59
C ARG A 290 1.53 4.36 -4.10
N PHE A 291 2.26 3.62 -3.29
CA PHE A 291 2.30 3.79 -1.83
C PHE A 291 3.70 4.23 -1.44
N HIS A 292 3.85 5.47 -0.99
CA HIS A 292 5.11 5.97 -0.48
C HIS A 292 5.01 6.19 1.03
N GLY A 293 5.77 5.40 1.78
CA GLY A 293 5.89 5.58 3.22
C GLY A 293 6.69 6.81 3.57
N ASN A 294 6.33 7.37 4.72
CA ASN A 294 7.11 8.40 5.35
C ASN A 294 8.49 7.81 5.71
N PRO A 295 9.60 8.31 5.12
CA PRO A 295 10.93 7.82 5.43
C PRO A 295 11.42 8.19 6.85
N TYR A 296 10.70 9.04 7.59
CA TYR A 296 11.18 9.71 8.80
C TYR A 296 11.14 8.89 10.11
N THR A 297 10.91 7.58 10.10
CA THR A 297 10.99 6.79 11.36
C THR A 297 12.44 6.38 11.64
N HIS A 298 13.23 7.37 12.09
CA HIS A 298 14.65 7.22 12.43
C HIS A 298 14.90 6.89 13.91
N ASP A 299 13.87 6.86 14.75
CA ASP A 299 14.04 6.45 16.14
C ASP A 299 14.18 4.92 16.25
N GLU A 300 15.05 4.48 17.16
CA GLU A 300 15.57 3.13 17.34
C GLU A 300 14.51 2.02 17.66
N GLU A 301 13.22 2.31 17.50
CA GLU A 301 12.10 1.39 17.59
C GLU A 301 11.51 1.05 16.20
N ILE A 302 12.33 0.36 15.39
CA ILE A 302 12.08 -0.22 14.04
C ILE A 302 10.82 -1.10 13.97
N GLN A 303 10.25 -1.50 15.10
CA GLN A 303 9.07 -2.35 15.10
C GLN A 303 7.83 -1.65 14.49
N TYR A 304 7.83 -0.33 14.26
CA TYR A 304 6.57 0.43 14.14
C TYR A 304 6.40 1.29 12.88
N GLN A 305 6.66 0.73 11.70
CA GLN A 305 6.36 1.41 10.44
C GLN A 305 4.91 1.26 9.98
N PRO A 306 4.38 2.29 9.27
CA PRO A 306 3.06 2.24 8.63
C PRO A 306 2.96 1.08 7.62
N SER A 307 1.73 0.59 7.43
CA SER A 307 1.43 -0.37 6.35
C SER A 307 0.73 0.33 5.19
N ALA A 308 1.15 0.03 3.96
CA ALA A 308 0.45 0.50 2.78
C ALA A 308 -0.97 -0.09 2.71
N LEU A 309 -1.11 -1.38 3.00
CA LEU A 309 -2.41 -2.03 2.96
C LEU A 309 -2.51 -3.07 4.06
N ILE A 310 -3.66 -3.09 4.73
CA ILE A 310 -4.09 -4.16 5.62
C ILE A 310 -5.37 -4.77 5.09
N LEU A 311 -5.34 -6.08 4.94
CA LEU A 311 -6.51 -6.93 4.84
C LEU A 311 -6.74 -7.56 6.21
N HIS A 312 -7.90 -7.35 6.82
CA HIS A 312 -8.27 -8.00 8.08
C HIS A 312 -9.24 -9.18 7.84
N GLY A 313 -9.30 -10.07 8.84
CA GLY A 313 -10.13 -11.29 9.02
C GLY A 313 -10.83 -11.97 7.83
N ASP A 314 -12.16 -11.91 7.80
CA ASP A 314 -13.07 -12.67 6.92
C ASP A 314 -13.14 -12.15 5.47
N SER A 315 -12.22 -11.26 5.10
CA SER A 315 -12.15 -10.70 3.75
C SER A 315 -11.89 -11.76 2.68
N LYS A 316 -12.58 -11.68 1.54
CA LYS A 316 -12.51 -12.71 0.47
C LYS A 316 -12.34 -12.11 -0.92
N ARG A 317 -11.76 -12.93 -1.83
CA ARG A 317 -11.58 -12.59 -3.26
C ARG A 317 -10.88 -11.25 -3.45
N VAL A 318 -9.79 -11.03 -2.72
CA VAL A 318 -9.00 -9.79 -2.82
C VAL A 318 -7.87 -9.97 -3.84
N SER A 319 -7.77 -9.05 -4.79
CA SER A 319 -6.72 -9.03 -5.82
C SER A 319 -5.92 -7.72 -5.73
N ILE A 320 -4.60 -7.84 -5.58
CA ILE A 320 -3.67 -6.72 -5.41
C ILE A 320 -2.60 -6.84 -6.51
N PHE A 321 -2.67 -6.02 -7.55
CA PHE A 321 -1.76 -6.16 -8.68
C PHE A 321 -1.34 -4.88 -9.40
N ASP A 322 -0.17 -4.89 -10.04
CA ASP A 322 0.42 -3.74 -10.73
C ASP A 322 0.63 -2.51 -9.82
N ASN A 323 0.82 -2.70 -8.51
CA ASN A 323 1.08 -1.60 -7.58
C ASN A 323 2.58 -1.42 -7.33
N ARG A 324 2.95 -0.22 -6.87
CA ARG A 324 4.30 0.11 -6.40
C ARG A 324 4.24 0.47 -4.91
N PHE A 325 4.91 -0.32 -4.09
CA PHE A 325 5.06 -0.10 -2.67
C PHE A 325 6.49 0.38 -2.39
N LYS A 326 6.65 1.50 -1.69
CA LYS A 326 7.97 2.03 -1.33
C LYS A 326 8.03 2.40 0.14
N ASN A 327 9.01 1.86 0.88
CA ASN A 327 9.19 2.12 2.33
C ASN A 327 7.93 1.81 3.15
N GLN A 328 7.25 0.71 2.85
CA GLN A 328 5.95 0.37 3.42
C GLN A 328 5.86 -1.11 3.80
N ARG A 329 4.86 -1.46 4.59
CA ARG A 329 4.47 -2.86 4.88
C ARG A 329 3.19 -3.24 4.15
N LEU A 330 2.99 -4.54 3.92
CA LEU A 330 1.73 -5.11 3.46
C LEU A 330 1.29 -6.17 4.46
N HIS A 331 0.07 -6.10 4.99
CA HIS A 331 -0.48 -7.08 5.94
C HIS A 331 -1.72 -7.74 5.35
N LEU A 332 -1.70 -9.05 5.19
CA LEU A 332 -2.72 -9.84 4.52
C LEU A 332 -3.32 -10.88 5.47
N ALA A 333 -4.32 -10.48 6.24
CA ALA A 333 -5.08 -11.38 7.09
C ALA A 333 -6.34 -11.93 6.37
N GLY A 334 -6.17 -12.48 5.17
CA GLY A 334 -7.24 -13.17 4.41
C GLY A 334 -6.73 -13.75 3.08
N PRO A 335 -7.52 -14.62 2.40
CA PRO A 335 -7.18 -15.12 1.07
C PRO A 335 -7.10 -13.97 0.05
N ALA A 336 -5.92 -13.81 -0.55
CA ALA A 336 -5.65 -12.77 -1.53
C ALA A 336 -4.75 -13.27 -2.67
N ILE A 337 -4.83 -12.62 -3.82
CA ILE A 337 -3.88 -12.77 -4.93
C ILE A 337 -3.07 -11.49 -5.00
N VAL A 338 -1.76 -11.58 -4.81
CA VAL A 338 -0.81 -10.48 -4.87
C VAL A 338 0.10 -10.72 -6.07
N SER A 339 -0.07 -9.96 -7.15
CA SER A 339 0.68 -10.22 -8.38
C SER A 339 1.20 -9.01 -9.14
N ASN A 340 2.30 -9.16 -9.86
CA ASN A 340 2.88 -8.10 -10.70
C ASN A 340 3.16 -6.77 -9.95
N ASN A 341 3.38 -6.81 -8.63
CA ASN A 341 3.70 -5.61 -7.86
C ASN A 341 5.21 -5.39 -7.77
N LEU A 342 5.61 -4.13 -7.58
CA LEU A 342 6.97 -3.72 -7.25
C LEU A 342 7.04 -3.29 -5.78
N PHE A 343 7.88 -3.94 -5.00
CA PHE A 343 8.15 -3.60 -3.59
C PHE A 343 9.58 -3.06 -3.47
N GLU A 344 9.73 -1.77 -3.18
CA GLU A 344 11.01 -1.09 -3.06
C GLU A 344 11.29 -0.69 -1.61
N ASN A 345 12.34 -1.24 -1.02
CA ASN A 345 12.70 -0.98 0.38
C ASN A 345 11.52 -1.19 1.34
N CYS A 346 10.63 -2.13 1.00
CA CYS A 346 9.57 -2.55 1.87
C CYS A 346 10.13 -3.43 2.98
N TYR A 347 9.55 -3.30 4.17
CA TYR A 347 10.02 -4.04 5.33
C TYR A 347 9.43 -5.44 5.32
N TYR A 348 8.10 -5.56 5.19
CA TYR A 348 7.42 -6.84 5.33
C TYR A 348 6.21 -6.94 4.41
N VAL A 349 5.99 -8.14 3.86
CA VAL A 349 4.71 -8.56 3.27
C VAL A 349 4.24 -9.76 4.07
N TYR A 350 3.36 -9.47 5.00
CA TYR A 350 2.92 -10.34 6.06
C TYR A 350 1.60 -10.99 5.69
N GLY A 351 1.43 -12.29 5.93
CA GLY A 351 0.20 -12.98 5.53
C GLY A 351 -0.09 -14.21 6.37
N TYR A 352 -1.31 -14.34 6.88
CA TYR A 352 -1.66 -15.32 7.92
C TYR A 352 -2.70 -16.38 7.52
N TRP A 353 -3.14 -16.40 6.26
CA TRP A 353 -4.34 -17.13 5.87
C TRP A 353 -4.12 -18.11 4.72
N GLU A 354 -4.97 -19.13 4.72
CA GLU A 354 -5.04 -20.12 3.66
C GLU A 354 -5.46 -19.48 2.32
N GLY A 355 -4.91 -20.00 1.22
CA GLY A 355 -5.28 -19.56 -0.14
C GLY A 355 -4.63 -18.27 -0.60
N LEU A 356 -3.61 -17.77 0.12
CA LEU A 356 -2.78 -16.66 -0.32
C LEU A 356 -1.91 -17.08 -1.53
N VAL A 357 -1.98 -16.28 -2.61
CA VAL A 357 -1.15 -16.45 -3.81
C VAL A 357 -0.31 -15.21 -4.00
N ILE A 358 1.00 -15.36 -4.04
CA ILE A 358 1.97 -14.28 -4.26
C ILE A 358 2.77 -14.65 -5.51
N GLU A 359 2.50 -13.98 -6.63
CA GLU A 359 3.09 -14.37 -7.91
C GLU A 359 3.61 -13.23 -8.78
N ASN A 360 4.68 -13.46 -9.54
CA ASN A 360 5.20 -12.49 -10.51
C ASN A 360 5.54 -11.10 -9.92
N ASN A 361 5.81 -10.99 -8.62
CA ASN A 361 6.19 -9.72 -7.99
C ASN A 361 7.71 -9.50 -8.07
N MET A 362 8.12 -8.24 -7.96
CA MET A 362 9.51 -7.83 -7.85
C MET A 362 9.75 -7.17 -6.50
N PHE A 363 10.65 -7.75 -5.70
CA PHE A 363 11.11 -7.22 -4.42
C PHE A 363 12.52 -6.68 -4.58
N VAL A 364 12.69 -5.38 -4.34
CA VAL A 364 13.95 -4.66 -4.47
C VAL A 364 14.26 -4.00 -3.14
N GLY A 365 15.24 -4.50 -2.42
CA GLY A 365 15.67 -3.91 -1.15
C GLY A 365 17.09 -3.37 -1.25
N ASN A 366 17.29 -2.10 -0.90
CA ASN A 366 18.58 -1.64 -0.41
C ASN A 366 18.60 -1.88 1.09
N ALA A 367 19.48 -2.76 1.57
CA ALA A 367 19.59 -2.99 3.00
C ALA A 367 19.99 -1.66 3.64
N ASN A 368 19.13 -1.08 4.48
CA ASN A 368 19.52 0.08 5.28
C ASN A 368 20.16 -0.45 6.56
N PRO A 369 21.50 -0.42 6.68
CA PRO A 369 22.22 -1.07 7.77
C PRO A 369 22.01 -0.41 9.14
N PHE A 370 21.38 0.76 9.19
CA PHE A 370 21.37 1.60 10.38
C PHE A 370 20.11 1.50 11.24
N LEU A 371 19.12 0.71 10.86
CA LEU A 371 17.86 0.74 11.57
C LEU A 371 17.86 -0.18 12.80
N ASN A 372 18.30 -1.44 12.71
CA ASN A 372 18.32 -2.30 13.90
C ASN A 372 19.61 -2.12 14.71
N GLY A 373 19.59 -1.28 15.74
CA GLY A 373 20.58 -1.28 16.83
C GLY A 373 20.77 -2.65 17.51
N GLN A 374 19.94 -3.65 17.17
CA GLN A 374 20.05 -5.06 17.56
C GLN A 374 20.69 -5.99 16.52
N GLY A 375 21.21 -5.50 15.39
CA GLY A 375 22.02 -6.30 14.47
C GLY A 375 21.27 -7.32 13.59
N ASP A 376 19.95 -7.47 13.74
CA ASP A 376 19.12 -8.24 12.81
C ASP A 376 18.69 -7.35 11.64
N PRO A 377 19.21 -7.49 10.43
CA PRO A 377 18.72 -6.70 9.31
C PRO A 377 17.29 -7.12 8.96
N ALA A 378 16.45 -6.12 8.67
CA ALA A 378 15.09 -6.39 8.24
C ALA A 378 15.14 -7.16 6.90
N PRO A 379 14.46 -8.31 6.78
CA PRO A 379 14.30 -8.98 5.49
C PRO A 379 13.61 -8.04 4.50
N ALA A 380 13.93 -8.14 3.20
CA ALA A 380 13.20 -7.46 2.14
C ALA A 380 11.79 -8.04 1.97
N PHE A 381 11.57 -9.25 2.48
CA PHE A 381 10.27 -9.92 2.47
C PHE A 381 10.15 -10.93 3.62
N PHE A 382 9.13 -10.73 4.47
CA PHE A 382 8.82 -11.57 5.61
C PHE A 382 7.38 -12.08 5.53
N LEU A 383 7.21 -13.32 5.07
CA LEU A 383 5.91 -13.98 5.05
C LEU A 383 5.73 -14.84 6.31
N SER A 384 5.60 -14.21 7.47
CA SER A 384 5.23 -14.96 8.66
C SER A 384 3.72 -15.20 8.68
N MET A 385 3.39 -16.45 8.98
CA MET A 385 2.06 -17.02 9.14
C MET A 385 1.82 -17.20 10.64
N GLY A 386 0.79 -16.56 11.19
CA GLY A 386 0.64 -16.36 12.63
C GLY A 386 0.45 -17.69 13.35
N GLU A 387 0.97 -17.76 14.58
CA GLU A 387 0.86 -18.94 15.44
C GLU A 387 -0.59 -19.20 15.90
N ASP A 388 -1.44 -18.17 15.87
CA ASP A 388 -2.78 -18.21 16.45
C ASP A 388 -3.89 -18.78 15.55
N ALA A 389 -3.58 -19.08 14.28
CA ALA A 389 -4.54 -19.70 13.38
C ALA A 389 -4.61 -21.21 13.66
N LYS A 390 -5.40 -21.62 14.67
CA LYS A 390 -5.80 -23.03 14.89
C LYS A 390 -6.71 -23.52 13.75
N VAL A 391 -6.16 -23.66 12.55
CA VAL A 391 -6.90 -24.13 11.38
C VAL A 391 -6.69 -25.64 11.27
N GLU A 392 -7.62 -26.42 11.84
CA GLU A 392 -7.66 -27.88 11.71
C GLU A 392 -8.22 -28.35 10.34
N THR A 393 -8.50 -27.43 9.40
CA THR A 393 -9.13 -27.74 8.11
C THR A 393 -8.15 -27.80 6.94
N LEU A 394 -7.67 -29.02 6.69
CA LEU A 394 -7.17 -29.61 5.44
C LEU A 394 -7.41 -28.82 4.12
N GLY A 395 -6.34 -28.32 3.50
CA GLY A 395 -6.12 -28.52 2.05
C GLY A 395 -5.54 -27.38 1.22
N TRP A 396 -5.56 -26.13 1.67
CA TRP A 396 -5.16 -25.00 0.84
C TRP A 396 -3.73 -24.55 1.14
N MET A 397 -2.86 -24.60 0.13
CA MET A 397 -1.45 -24.22 0.24
C MET A 397 -1.27 -22.77 -0.18
N THR A 398 -0.51 -22.01 0.62
CA THR A 398 0.00 -20.70 0.19
C THR A 398 0.98 -20.90 -0.96
N GLN A 399 0.77 -20.17 -2.07
CA GLN A 399 1.59 -20.29 -3.27
C GLN A 399 2.45 -19.04 -3.43
N ILE A 400 3.76 -19.23 -3.56
CA ILE A 400 4.73 -18.18 -3.79
C ILE A 400 5.48 -18.53 -5.07
N THR A 401 5.11 -17.93 -6.19
CA THR A 401 5.55 -18.40 -7.51
C THR A 401 6.10 -17.30 -8.41
N ASN A 402 7.13 -17.59 -9.20
CA ASN A 402 7.66 -16.68 -10.23
C ASN A 402 8.06 -15.27 -9.72
N ASN A 403 8.32 -15.10 -8.42
CA ASN A 403 8.73 -13.80 -7.88
C ASN A 403 10.23 -13.58 -8.08
N ARG A 404 10.64 -12.31 -8.09
CA ARG A 404 12.04 -11.89 -8.16
C ARG A 404 12.41 -11.15 -6.88
N PHE A 405 13.41 -11.63 -6.18
CA PHE A 405 13.98 -11.00 -4.99
C PHE A 405 15.37 -10.49 -5.35
N LEU A 406 15.58 -9.19 -5.22
CA LEU A 406 16.83 -8.50 -5.50
C LEU A 406 17.23 -7.66 -4.29
N THR A 407 18.42 -7.91 -3.77
CA THR A 407 18.96 -7.17 -2.62
C THR A 407 20.33 -6.59 -2.95
N TYR A 408 20.59 -5.36 -2.50
CA TYR A 408 21.91 -4.74 -2.61
C TYR A 408 22.73 -5.07 -1.36
N GLU A 409 23.95 -5.56 -1.58
CA GLU A 409 25.07 -5.76 -0.65
C GLU A 409 24.77 -6.09 0.83
N GLY A 410 24.99 -7.35 1.17
CA GLY A 410 25.75 -7.74 2.36
C GLY A 410 25.13 -7.68 3.74
N GLN A 411 23.80 -7.68 3.82
CA GLN A 411 23.09 -7.90 5.06
C GLN A 411 22.25 -9.17 5.01
N LEU A 412 21.93 -9.76 6.18
CA LEU A 412 21.08 -10.96 6.39
C LEU A 412 19.62 -10.71 5.94
N VAL A 413 19.43 -10.44 4.66
CA VAL A 413 18.12 -10.31 4.07
C VAL A 413 17.62 -11.70 3.70
N CYS A 414 16.50 -12.09 4.31
CA CYS A 414 15.74 -13.26 3.87
C CYS A 414 14.81 -12.89 2.71
N GLY A 415 14.83 -13.68 1.65
CA GLY A 415 13.90 -13.58 0.52
C GLY A 415 12.52 -14.13 0.87
N ILE A 416 12.42 -15.27 1.56
CA ILE A 416 11.15 -15.81 2.08
C ILE A 416 11.39 -16.39 3.46
N ARG A 417 10.75 -15.86 4.49
CA ARG A 417 10.72 -16.46 5.82
C ARG A 417 9.33 -17.03 6.08
N GLY A 418 9.18 -18.35 6.09
CA GLY A 418 7.93 -19.04 6.38
C GLY A 418 7.79 -19.37 7.86
N ALA A 419 6.59 -19.22 8.40
CA ALA A 419 6.29 -19.57 9.79
C ALA A 419 5.61 -20.94 9.94
N ILE A 420 5.49 -21.34 11.19
CA ILE A 420 5.37 -22.72 11.68
C ILE A 420 4.10 -23.48 11.28
N SER A 421 3.06 -22.89 10.67
CA SER A 421 1.70 -23.45 10.70
C SER A 421 1.06 -23.89 9.38
N GLN A 422 1.68 -23.68 8.20
CA GLN A 422 1.04 -24.07 6.92
C GLN A 422 2.00 -24.62 5.86
N ARG A 423 1.48 -25.51 4.99
CA ARG A 423 2.21 -25.98 3.81
C ARG A 423 2.29 -24.88 2.76
N GLN A 424 3.50 -24.67 2.23
CA GLN A 424 3.78 -23.65 1.23
C GLN A 424 4.32 -24.27 -0.06
N CYS A 425 3.90 -23.74 -1.21
CA CYS A 425 4.46 -24.03 -2.52
C CYS A 425 5.34 -22.85 -2.96
N ILE A 426 6.65 -23.00 -2.90
CA ILE A 426 7.64 -22.00 -3.30
C ILE A 426 8.23 -22.43 -4.64
N LEU A 427 7.71 -21.89 -5.74
CA LEU A 427 7.97 -22.40 -7.09
C LEU A 427 8.57 -21.35 -8.02
N ASN A 428 9.62 -21.70 -8.77
CA ASN A 428 10.15 -20.87 -9.86
C ASN A 428 10.52 -19.42 -9.48
N ASN A 429 10.84 -19.15 -8.21
CA ASN A 429 11.28 -17.82 -7.79
C ASN A 429 12.75 -17.61 -8.14
N THR A 430 13.15 -16.35 -8.32
CA THR A 430 14.55 -15.96 -8.53
C THR A 430 15.03 -15.10 -7.37
N PHE A 431 16.11 -15.53 -6.72
CA PHE A 431 16.76 -14.81 -5.62
C PHE A 431 18.11 -14.33 -6.12
N THR A 432 18.34 -13.02 -6.08
CA THR A 432 19.56 -12.38 -6.60
C THR A 432 20.21 -11.58 -5.48
N ASN A 433 21.44 -11.96 -5.11
CA ASN A 433 22.23 -11.34 -4.05
C ASN A 433 21.60 -11.38 -2.64
N CYS A 434 20.64 -12.29 -2.41
CA CYS A 434 20.01 -12.49 -1.11
C CYS A 434 20.94 -13.28 -0.19
N ASN A 435 21.10 -12.85 1.06
CA ASN A 435 21.92 -13.62 2.01
C ASN A 435 21.22 -14.93 2.41
N VAL A 436 19.90 -14.88 2.63
CA VAL A 436 19.08 -16.07 2.83
C VAL A 436 18.00 -16.09 1.75
N GLY A 437 17.99 -17.12 0.91
CA GLY A 437 16.95 -17.25 -0.12
C GLY A 437 15.61 -17.60 0.51
N ILE A 438 15.56 -18.70 1.26
CA ILE A 438 14.36 -19.19 1.94
C ILE A 438 14.76 -19.59 3.37
N ARG A 439 14.06 -19.08 4.38
CA ARG A 439 14.12 -19.50 5.78
C ARG A 439 12.78 -20.12 6.15
N LEU A 440 12.79 -21.35 6.61
CA LEU A 440 11.63 -21.99 7.21
C LEU A 440 11.87 -22.04 8.72
N GLU A 441 10.99 -21.40 9.48
CA GLU A 441 11.02 -21.51 10.94
C GLU A 441 10.01 -22.58 11.33
N ALA A 442 10.43 -23.55 12.13
CA ALA A 442 9.56 -24.65 12.50
C ALA A 442 9.45 -24.83 14.01
N SER A 443 8.25 -25.24 14.39
CA SER A 443 8.10 -26.20 15.48
C SER A 443 7.60 -27.57 14.99
N ASP A 444 6.71 -27.73 14.00
CA ASP A 444 6.12 -29.08 13.74
C ASP A 444 5.61 -29.41 12.32
N PHE A 445 5.71 -28.53 11.31
CA PHE A 445 5.05 -28.75 10.01
C PHE A 445 6.01 -29.07 8.86
N GLY A 446 5.84 -30.26 8.30
CA GLY A 446 6.40 -30.66 7.01
C GLY A 446 5.39 -30.54 5.86
N GLY A 447 5.87 -30.72 4.64
CA GLY A 447 5.06 -30.77 3.43
C GLY A 447 5.17 -29.52 2.56
N HIS A 448 6.20 -28.70 2.75
CA HIS A 448 6.53 -27.62 1.82
C HIS A 448 7.01 -28.21 0.49
N VAL A 449 6.66 -27.55 -0.62
CA VAL A 449 7.15 -27.86 -1.96
C VAL A 449 8.03 -26.71 -2.43
N ILE A 450 9.34 -26.95 -2.53
CA ILE A 450 10.33 -25.97 -2.99
C ILE A 450 10.90 -26.47 -4.31
N ASP A 451 10.39 -25.98 -5.43
CA ASP A 451 10.69 -26.52 -6.77
C ASP A 451 11.05 -25.44 -7.79
N GLY A 452 12.06 -25.70 -8.62
CA GLY A 452 12.38 -24.85 -9.77
C GLY A 452 12.94 -23.45 -9.46
N ASN A 453 13.28 -23.14 -8.20
CA ASN A 453 13.79 -21.83 -7.84
C ASN A 453 15.24 -21.62 -8.31
N THR A 454 15.60 -20.39 -8.64
CA THR A 454 16.97 -20.00 -9.01
C THR A 454 17.55 -19.07 -7.97
N PHE A 455 18.72 -19.42 -7.45
CA PHE A 455 19.49 -18.66 -6.48
C PHE A 455 20.77 -18.18 -7.16
N PHE A 456 20.94 -16.87 -7.29
CA PHE A 456 22.10 -16.22 -7.88
C PHE A 456 22.78 -15.33 -6.85
N GLN A 457 24.08 -15.57 -6.62
CA GLN A 457 24.87 -14.83 -5.65
C GLN A 457 26.11 -14.25 -6.31
N GLY A 458 26.15 -12.93 -6.44
CA GLY A 458 27.31 -12.19 -6.91
C GLY A 458 28.16 -11.61 -5.77
N GLY A 459 27.66 -11.61 -4.53
CA GLY A 459 28.36 -11.07 -3.36
C GLY A 459 29.10 -12.14 -2.52
N PRO A 460 29.84 -11.73 -1.47
CA PRO A 460 30.68 -12.63 -0.67
C PRO A 460 29.91 -13.55 0.31
N TYR A 461 28.59 -13.50 0.30
CA TYR A 461 27.72 -14.30 1.19
C TYR A 461 27.31 -15.59 0.50
N SER A 462 27.04 -16.65 1.27
CA SER A 462 26.46 -17.89 0.75
C SER A 462 24.94 -17.78 0.70
N ILE A 463 24.29 -18.18 -0.40
CA ILE A 463 22.83 -18.34 -0.38
C ILE A 463 22.44 -19.63 0.34
N GLN A 464 21.57 -19.48 1.34
CA GLN A 464 21.04 -20.62 2.10
C GLN A 464 19.53 -20.81 1.89
N ILE A 465 19.13 -22.08 1.84
CA ILE A 465 17.79 -22.51 2.28
C ILE A 465 17.99 -23.00 3.71
N TYR A 466 17.37 -22.28 4.64
CA TYR A 466 17.65 -22.40 6.07
C TYR A 466 16.45 -22.94 6.82
N HIS A 467 16.71 -23.76 7.83
CA HIS A 467 15.72 -24.20 8.78
C HIS A 467 16.16 -23.81 10.19
N SER A 468 15.40 -22.93 10.84
CA SER A 468 15.75 -22.40 12.16
C SER A 468 14.83 -22.96 13.23
N THR A 469 15.41 -23.43 14.33
CA THR A 469 14.65 -23.74 15.54
C THR A 469 14.58 -22.47 16.37
N ALA A 470 13.38 -21.90 16.55
CA ALA A 470 13.19 -20.62 17.23
C ALA A 470 13.77 -20.56 18.67
N ASN A 471 14.15 -21.70 19.27
CA ASN A 471 14.63 -21.80 20.65
C ASN A 471 15.92 -22.64 20.84
N GLY A 472 16.65 -23.00 19.78
CA GLY A 472 17.85 -23.85 19.90
C GLY A 472 17.58 -25.26 20.48
N THR A 473 16.31 -25.63 20.64
CA THR A 473 15.86 -26.97 20.96
C THR A 473 15.64 -27.72 19.65
N SER A 474 16.34 -28.84 19.47
CA SER A 474 16.20 -29.69 18.29
C SER A 474 14.80 -30.31 18.23
N LEU A 475 13.83 -29.57 17.70
CA LEU A 475 12.55 -30.13 17.29
C LEU A 475 12.81 -30.90 16.01
N GLY A 476 12.53 -32.20 16.03
CA GLY A 476 12.89 -33.19 15.00
C GLY A 476 12.16 -33.03 13.68
N VAL A 477 12.15 -31.82 13.12
CA VAL A 477 11.62 -31.54 11.79
C VAL A 477 12.63 -32.04 10.78
N SER A 478 12.36 -33.21 10.21
CA SER A 478 13.22 -33.76 9.18
C SER A 478 12.96 -33.02 7.86
N TRP A 479 14.03 -32.61 7.18
CA TRP A 479 13.99 -32.17 5.78
C TRP A 479 13.24 -33.16 4.88
N GLU A 480 13.19 -34.44 5.27
CA GLU A 480 12.46 -35.50 4.60
C GLU A 480 10.95 -35.24 4.49
N SER A 481 10.40 -34.39 5.36
CA SER A 481 9.01 -33.99 5.33
C SER A 481 8.71 -32.96 4.22
N ASN A 482 9.74 -32.35 3.62
CA ASN A 482 9.62 -31.35 2.55
C ASN A 482 10.04 -31.94 1.20
N ARG A 483 9.38 -31.48 0.13
CA ARG A 483 9.77 -31.81 -1.25
C ARG A 483 10.61 -30.68 -1.82
N ILE A 484 11.91 -30.92 -1.96
CA ILE A 484 12.86 -29.97 -2.57
C ILE A 484 13.38 -30.57 -3.87
N SER A 485 13.08 -29.95 -5.01
CA SER A 485 13.50 -30.45 -6.33
C SER A 485 13.84 -29.33 -7.31
N ASN A 486 14.61 -29.64 -8.35
CA ASN A 486 14.90 -28.75 -9.51
C ASN A 486 15.39 -27.32 -9.20
N ASN A 487 15.91 -27.04 -7.99
CA ASN A 487 16.43 -25.73 -7.64
C ASN A 487 17.85 -25.55 -8.19
N LYS A 488 18.15 -24.35 -8.71
CA LYS A 488 19.45 -24.00 -9.30
C LYS A 488 20.20 -23.02 -8.40
N PHE A 489 21.43 -23.34 -8.03
CA PHE A 489 22.34 -22.45 -7.29
C PHE A 489 23.50 -22.03 -8.19
N ILE A 490 23.64 -20.72 -8.39
CA ILE A 490 24.68 -20.04 -9.15
C ILE A 490 25.39 -19.12 -8.17
N ASP A 491 26.62 -19.45 -7.82
CA ASP A 491 27.39 -18.75 -6.77
C ASP A 491 28.81 -18.50 -7.27
N GLN A 492 29.49 -17.53 -6.66
CA GLN A 492 30.92 -17.33 -6.88
C GLN A 492 31.71 -18.58 -6.41
N PRO A 493 32.82 -18.93 -7.07
CA PRO A 493 33.66 -20.02 -6.59
C PRO A 493 34.21 -19.71 -5.17
N GLY A 494 33.91 -20.58 -4.19
CA GLY A 494 34.50 -20.53 -2.85
C GLY A 494 33.56 -20.09 -1.73
N THR A 495 32.39 -19.55 -2.04
CA THR A 495 31.26 -19.36 -1.12
C THR A 495 30.51 -20.69 -1.02
N GLY A 496 30.44 -21.28 0.17
CA GLY A 496 29.87 -22.61 0.37
C GLY A 496 28.41 -22.70 -0.10
N ARG A 497 28.06 -23.74 -0.87
CA ARG A 497 26.66 -24.06 -1.18
C ARG A 497 26.12 -24.94 -0.08
N ALA A 498 25.12 -24.49 0.64
CA ALA A 498 24.63 -25.32 1.73
C ALA A 498 23.12 -25.20 1.93
N ILE A 499 22.47 -26.37 1.88
CA ILE A 499 21.28 -26.64 2.66
C ILE A 499 21.83 -27.03 4.03
N GLU A 500 21.79 -26.10 4.98
CA GLU A 500 22.33 -26.30 6.33
C GLU A 500 21.21 -26.60 7.31
N ASP A 501 21.45 -27.57 8.17
CA ASP A 501 20.69 -27.77 9.40
C ASP A 501 21.44 -27.09 10.55
N GLU A 502 20.70 -26.31 11.35
CA GLU A 502 21.16 -25.48 12.46
C GLU A 502 21.65 -26.32 13.66
N SER A 503 21.44 -27.64 13.65
CA SER A 503 21.78 -28.57 14.75
C SER A 503 23.26 -28.65 15.13
N GLY A 504 24.15 -27.87 14.50
CA GLY A 504 25.59 -27.85 14.79
C GLY A 504 26.30 -29.16 14.43
N SER A 505 25.61 -30.10 13.77
CA SER A 505 26.09 -31.43 13.43
C SER A 505 26.94 -31.48 12.16
N GLY A 506 27.06 -30.36 11.43
CA GLY A 506 27.88 -30.25 10.22
C GLY A 506 27.41 -31.14 9.05
N GLN A 507 26.19 -31.69 9.11
CA GLN A 507 25.61 -32.42 7.98
C GLN A 507 25.09 -31.44 6.93
N VAL A 508 25.99 -30.98 6.07
CA VAL A 508 25.62 -30.38 4.79
C VAL A 508 25.04 -31.50 3.94
N MET A 509 23.71 -31.53 3.78
CA MET A 509 23.09 -32.37 2.76
C MET A 509 23.41 -31.78 1.39
N VAL A 510 24.57 -32.13 0.85
CA VAL A 510 24.86 -31.93 -0.57
C VAL A 510 23.92 -32.82 -1.35
N TYR A 511 22.80 -32.27 -1.83
CA TYR A 511 21.95 -32.95 -2.80
C TYR A 511 22.78 -33.24 -4.05
N LYS A 512 23.37 -34.44 -4.12
CA LYS A 512 23.79 -35.04 -5.39
C LYS A 512 22.51 -35.36 -6.16
N ASN A 513 22.12 -34.42 -7.01
CA ASN A 513 21.02 -34.62 -7.94
C ASN A 513 21.44 -35.72 -8.94
N ASN A 514 20.91 -36.94 -8.79
CA ASN A 514 21.23 -38.12 -9.60
C ASN A 514 20.67 -38.07 -11.05
N SER A 515 20.33 -36.87 -11.56
CA SER A 515 19.77 -36.70 -12.91
C SER A 515 20.06 -35.31 -13.51
N LEU A 516 21.20 -34.69 -13.19
CA LEU A 516 21.74 -33.57 -13.98
C LEU A 516 22.60 -34.13 -15.13
N THR A 517 21.97 -34.62 -16.20
CA THR A 517 22.68 -34.97 -17.46
C THR A 517 22.94 -33.77 -18.38
N ASN A 518 22.46 -32.56 -18.04
CA ASN A 518 22.67 -31.35 -18.84
C ASN A 518 23.06 -30.12 -17.99
N LEU A 519 24.00 -30.30 -17.06
CA LEU A 519 24.72 -29.15 -16.50
C LEU A 519 25.96 -28.90 -17.37
N THR A 520 25.90 -27.92 -18.27
CA THR A 520 27.11 -27.37 -18.89
C THR A 520 27.89 -26.63 -17.81
N LEU A 521 28.84 -27.32 -17.18
CA LEU A 521 29.83 -26.73 -16.30
C LEU A 521 30.78 -25.87 -17.15
N PHE A 522 30.68 -24.54 -17.04
CA PHE A 522 31.83 -23.69 -17.35
C PHE A 522 32.77 -23.76 -16.14
N SER A 523 33.68 -24.72 -16.17
CA SER A 523 34.85 -24.79 -15.29
C SER A 523 36.00 -24.08 -15.98
N ALA A 524 36.24 -22.81 -15.66
CA ALA A 524 37.49 -22.15 -16.01
C ALA A 524 38.55 -22.54 -14.96
N THR A 525 39.08 -23.75 -15.06
CA THR A 525 40.31 -24.14 -14.35
C THR A 525 41.49 -23.87 -15.27
N HIS A 526 42.17 -22.74 -15.09
CA HIS A 526 43.56 -22.60 -15.52
C HIS A 526 44.45 -22.77 -14.28
N PRO A 527 45.40 -23.72 -14.27
CA PRO A 527 46.42 -23.74 -13.22
C PRO A 527 47.43 -22.61 -13.49
N ASP A 528 47.72 -21.83 -12.46
CA ASP A 528 48.64 -20.67 -12.41
C ASP A 528 48.07 -19.31 -12.90
N PRO A 529 47.67 -18.40 -12.00
CA PRO A 529 47.53 -16.99 -12.35
C PRO A 529 48.90 -16.28 -12.23
N PRO A 530 49.37 -15.54 -13.24
CA PRO A 530 50.44 -14.57 -13.06
C PRO A 530 49.96 -13.44 -12.14
N ALA A 531 50.89 -12.91 -11.33
CA ALA A 531 50.62 -12.04 -10.18
C ALA A 531 49.98 -10.66 -10.47
N ASN A 532 49.57 -10.34 -11.70
CA ASN A 532 48.86 -9.11 -12.04
C ASN A 532 47.92 -9.39 -13.23
N GLY A 533 46.59 -9.30 -13.07
CA GLY A 533 45.70 -9.30 -14.24
C GLY A 533 44.23 -9.63 -13.97
N LEU A 534 43.38 -8.66 -14.33
CA LEU A 534 41.95 -8.68 -14.63
C LEU A 534 41.23 -10.03 -14.71
N ASP A 535 40.12 -10.15 -13.97
CA ASP A 535 39.09 -11.17 -14.15
C ASP A 535 38.14 -10.83 -15.31
N LEU A 536 38.20 -11.64 -16.37
CA LEU A 536 37.21 -11.68 -17.45
C LEU A 536 36.19 -12.78 -17.19
N ILE A 537 34.95 -12.40 -16.86
CA ILE A 537 33.80 -13.30 -16.80
C ILE A 537 32.77 -12.84 -17.83
N GLY A 538 32.30 -13.74 -18.70
CA GLY A 538 31.09 -13.55 -19.50
C GLY A 538 29.97 -14.52 -19.11
N PRO A 539 28.74 -14.40 -19.67
CA PRO A 539 28.22 -13.29 -20.46
C PRO A 539 27.08 -12.52 -19.74
N VAL A 540 27.04 -11.21 -20.03
CA VAL A 540 26.01 -10.20 -19.73
C VAL A 540 25.90 -9.72 -18.28
N GLY A 541 27.01 -9.28 -17.70
CA GLY A 541 26.97 -8.32 -16.58
C GLY A 541 27.08 -6.90 -17.11
N LEU A 542 26.05 -6.06 -16.89
CA LEU A 542 26.13 -4.62 -17.13
C LEU A 542 27.00 -4.02 -16.01
N LYS A 543 28.16 -3.48 -16.35
CA LYS A 543 28.98 -2.67 -15.42
C LYS A 543 28.92 -1.21 -15.88
N ALA A 544 28.77 -0.31 -14.92
CA ALA A 544 28.93 1.13 -15.14
C ALA A 544 30.43 1.46 -15.09
N TYR A 545 30.90 2.21 -16.08
CA TYR A 545 32.28 2.67 -16.22
C TYR A 545 32.27 4.19 -16.46
N THR A 546 33.31 4.89 -16.04
CA THR A 546 33.53 6.28 -16.49
C THR A 546 34.02 6.29 -17.94
N THR A 547 34.01 7.45 -18.61
CA THR A 547 34.55 7.59 -19.97
C THR A 547 36.04 7.21 -20.01
N ALA A 548 36.79 7.53 -18.96
CA ALA A 548 38.21 7.16 -18.83
C ALA A 548 38.37 5.64 -18.72
N ASP A 549 37.60 5.00 -17.85
CA ASP A 549 37.66 3.55 -17.66
C ASP A 549 37.27 2.79 -18.93
N ARG A 550 36.26 3.28 -19.69
CA ARG A 550 35.86 2.68 -20.97
C ARG A 550 36.98 2.72 -22.01
N ASN A 551 37.77 3.79 -22.03
CA ASN A 551 38.86 3.96 -22.99
C ASN A 551 40.11 3.14 -22.60
N ASP A 552 40.27 2.83 -21.31
CA ASP A 552 41.36 2.00 -20.78
C ASP A 552 41.05 0.50 -20.83
N LEU A 553 39.83 0.10 -21.23
CA LEU A 553 39.51 -1.30 -21.47
C LEU A 553 40.39 -1.88 -22.59
N ASN A 554 41.10 -2.96 -22.28
CA ASN A 554 41.89 -3.70 -23.26
C ASN A 554 40.94 -4.37 -24.26
N THR A 555 40.75 -3.71 -25.40
CA THR A 555 39.80 -4.13 -26.45
C THR A 555 40.11 -5.48 -27.08
N ALA A 556 41.34 -5.99 -26.92
CA ALA A 556 41.74 -7.32 -27.38
C ALA A 556 41.10 -8.47 -26.57
N GLU A 557 40.56 -8.17 -25.38
CA GLU A 557 39.98 -9.16 -24.47
C GLU A 557 38.44 -9.13 -24.44
N LEU A 558 37.82 -8.17 -25.13
CA LEU A 558 36.38 -8.02 -25.19
C LEU A 558 35.79 -8.84 -26.34
N ASN A 559 34.81 -9.68 -26.04
CA ASN A 559 33.98 -10.29 -27.07
C ASN A 559 33.08 -9.23 -27.73
N ALA A 560 32.86 -9.35 -29.04
CA ALA A 560 31.82 -8.58 -29.71
C ALA A 560 30.46 -8.85 -29.05
N GLY A 561 29.73 -7.79 -28.73
CA GLY A 561 28.46 -7.83 -27.99
C GLY A 561 28.55 -7.41 -26.52
N THR A 562 29.72 -7.05 -25.99
CA THR A 562 29.85 -6.48 -24.64
C THR A 562 29.16 -5.12 -24.56
N LEU A 563 28.25 -4.96 -23.59
CA LEU A 563 27.51 -3.73 -23.32
C LEU A 563 28.07 -3.04 -22.07
N VAL A 564 28.37 -1.75 -22.19
CA VAL A 564 28.91 -0.90 -21.12
C VAL A 564 28.03 0.33 -20.95
N TRP A 565 27.78 0.73 -19.71
CA TRP A 565 27.17 2.03 -19.39
C TRP A 565 28.28 3.05 -19.08
N ASP A 566 28.32 4.16 -19.81
CA ASP A 566 29.24 5.26 -19.56
C ASP A 566 28.55 6.29 -18.65
N SER A 567 28.96 6.33 -17.38
CA SER A 567 28.32 7.19 -16.38
C SER A 567 28.56 8.69 -16.60
N ASP A 568 29.62 9.06 -17.31
CA ASP A 568 29.93 10.47 -17.56
C ASP A 568 29.08 11.03 -18.70
N LEU A 569 28.65 10.16 -19.62
CA LEU A 569 27.84 10.51 -20.78
C LEU A 569 26.36 10.13 -20.62
N ASP A 570 26.02 9.34 -19.60
CA ASP A 570 24.68 8.78 -19.37
C ASP A 570 24.17 7.97 -20.59
N GLU A 571 25.08 7.24 -21.24
CA GLU A 571 24.85 6.52 -22.49
C GLU A 571 25.38 5.09 -22.44
N ALA A 572 24.67 4.17 -23.11
CA ALA A 572 25.11 2.79 -23.28
C ALA A 572 25.94 2.63 -24.58
N TYR A 573 27.01 1.86 -24.51
CA TYR A 573 27.89 1.55 -25.65
C TYR A 573 28.04 0.04 -25.82
N LEU A 574 27.92 -0.43 -27.06
CA LEU A 574 28.13 -1.82 -27.46
C LEU A 574 29.49 -1.96 -28.16
N TRP A 575 30.32 -2.90 -27.72
CA TRP A 575 31.55 -3.25 -28.41
C TRP A 575 31.23 -4.15 -29.61
N ASP A 576 31.43 -3.68 -30.84
CA ASP A 576 31.16 -4.45 -32.06
C ASP A 576 32.31 -5.39 -32.47
N GLY A 577 33.39 -5.41 -31.68
CA GLY A 577 34.65 -6.10 -32.00
C GLY A 577 35.75 -5.18 -32.51
N THR A 578 35.43 -3.94 -32.90
CA THR A 578 36.38 -2.95 -33.44
C THR A 578 36.20 -1.57 -32.81
N ASN A 579 34.97 -1.14 -32.54
CA ASN A 579 34.63 0.16 -31.99
C ASN A 579 33.54 0.05 -30.93
N TRP A 580 33.50 1.05 -30.03
CA TRP A 580 32.35 1.30 -29.18
C TRP A 580 31.28 2.02 -29.99
N VAL A 581 30.13 1.37 -30.17
CA VAL A 581 28.98 1.93 -30.88
C VAL A 581 27.97 2.40 -29.83
N PRO A 582 27.61 3.70 -29.78
CA PRO A 582 26.55 4.16 -28.89
C PRO A 582 25.25 3.44 -29.26
N VAL A 583 24.61 2.85 -28.26
CA VAL A 583 23.30 2.23 -28.40
C VAL A 583 22.30 3.37 -28.36
N SER A 584 21.79 3.77 -29.53
CA SER A 584 20.77 4.81 -29.59
C SER A 584 19.56 4.35 -28.76
N THR A 585 19.23 5.09 -27.72
CA THR A 585 17.96 4.99 -27.00
C THR A 585 16.86 5.57 -27.88
N GLY A 586 16.55 4.87 -28.97
CA GLY A 586 15.22 4.97 -29.58
C GLY A 586 14.19 4.34 -28.62
N PRO A 587 12.91 4.75 -28.68
CA PRO A 587 11.88 4.32 -27.75
C PRO A 587 11.73 2.79 -27.66
#